data_AF-A0A2J7R5A2-F1
#
_entry.id   AF-A0A2J7R5A2-F1
#
_cell.length_a   1.000
_cell.length_b   1.000
_cell.length_c   1.000
_cell.angle_alpha   90.00
_cell.angle_beta   90.00
_cell.angle_gamma   90.00
#
_symmetry.space_group_name_H-M   'P 1'
#
loop_
_entity.id
_entity.type
_entity.pdbx_description
1 polymer ?
#
loop_
_entity_poly.entity_id
_entity_poly.type
_entity_poly.pdbx_seq_one_letter_code
_entity_poly.pdbx_strand_id
1 'polypeptide(L)'
;MALALIHECRRRNVDCIVAPYEADAQLAYLNLKNIAQIVITEDSDLVLFGCTKILFKMDLAGNGLLVEQEHLHLAMGTRPEKFNFDKFRYMCILSGCDYLPSLPGIGLSKACKFILRTADTDIHRALSRLPAHLNMKSLTVSEDYRNHFLLADAAFKYQLVFDPLSRRLVHLNEPQGSEKVTDYAGKMLPSDTAYQLALGNLNPFTLQKVDDFNPDMVQQRQNVKTNSWNQLSVAPHASIWSQGYKVPSVCLKQDPRQVDRPSTKGKLLKKEVSFVTQSKRHHDDVSDTCPDEDLTSMYFDMSVHEEPRKRRRSDSCELDEPEVEKEN
;
A
#
# COMPACT_ATOMS: atom_id res chain seq x y z
N MET A 1 2.32 -18.87 -6.94
CA MET A 1 2.59 -18.23 -5.62
C MET A 1 1.45 -17.29 -5.23
N ALA A 2 1.22 -16.18 -5.93
CA ALA A 2 0.16 -15.22 -5.58
C ALA A 2 -1.25 -15.83 -5.43
N LEU A 3 -1.66 -16.74 -6.31
CA LEU A 3 -2.98 -17.39 -6.23
C LEU A 3 -3.19 -18.15 -4.90
N ALA A 4 -2.16 -18.84 -4.40
CA ALA A 4 -2.24 -19.54 -3.11
C ALA A 4 -2.42 -18.58 -1.93
N LEU A 5 -1.79 -17.40 -1.99
CA LEU A 5 -1.99 -16.34 -1.01
C LEU A 5 -3.43 -15.79 -1.08
N ILE A 6 -3.94 -15.55 -2.29
CA ILE A 6 -5.34 -15.11 -2.50
C ILE A 6 -6.32 -16.10 -1.88
N HIS A 7 -6.09 -17.41 -2.05
CA HIS A 7 -6.93 -18.45 -1.42
C HIS A 7 -6.93 -18.35 0.10
N GLU A 8 -5.77 -18.16 0.74
CA GLU A 8 -5.68 -18.04 2.19
C GLU A 8 -6.29 -16.73 2.70
N CYS A 9 -6.10 -15.61 1.99
CA CYS A 9 -6.75 -14.33 2.29
C CYS A 9 -8.28 -14.45 2.27
N ARG A 10 -8.85 -15.06 1.21
CA ARG A 10 -10.29 -15.31 1.10
C ARG A 10 -10.81 -16.17 2.24
N ARG A 11 -10.05 -17.18 2.67
CA ARG A 11 -10.43 -18.05 3.80
C ARG A 11 -10.56 -17.24 5.10
N ARG A 12 -9.82 -16.14 5.23
CA ARG A 12 -9.85 -15.19 6.36
C ARG A 12 -10.77 -13.98 6.13
N ASN A 13 -11.57 -13.96 5.06
CA ASN A 13 -12.40 -12.82 4.65
C ASN A 13 -11.58 -11.55 4.39
N VAL A 14 -10.37 -11.68 3.84
CA VAL A 14 -9.57 -10.57 3.32
C VAL A 14 -9.80 -10.49 1.81
N ASP A 15 -10.27 -9.35 1.34
CA ASP A 15 -10.52 -9.12 -0.08
C ASP A 15 -9.21 -8.97 -0.84
N CYS A 16 -9.13 -9.59 -2.03
CA CYS A 16 -8.00 -9.47 -2.94
C CYS A 16 -8.50 -8.98 -4.29
N ILE A 17 -7.74 -8.06 -4.90
CA ILE A 17 -7.91 -7.61 -6.29
C ILE A 17 -6.59 -7.86 -7.01
N VAL A 18 -6.65 -8.47 -8.19
CA VAL A 18 -5.51 -8.50 -9.11
C VAL A 18 -5.61 -7.27 -10.01
N ALA A 19 -4.61 -6.39 -9.96
CA ALA A 19 -4.57 -5.22 -10.84
C ALA A 19 -4.46 -5.68 -12.31
N PRO A 20 -5.07 -4.93 -13.26
CA PRO A 20 -4.96 -5.24 -14.69
C PRO A 20 -3.53 -5.01 -15.22
N TYR A 21 -2.78 -4.11 -14.57
CA TYR A 21 -1.40 -3.75 -14.87
C TYR A 21 -0.62 -3.68 -13.55
N GLU A 22 -0.16 -2.49 -13.16
CA GLU A 22 0.60 -2.29 -11.93
C GLU A 22 -0.32 -2.20 -10.71
N ALA A 23 0.12 -2.84 -9.62
CA ALA A 23 -0.56 -2.73 -8.33
C ALA A 23 -0.57 -1.29 -7.83
N ASP A 24 0.45 -0.51 -8.16
CA ASP A 24 0.63 0.86 -7.70
C ASP A 24 -0.50 1.78 -8.13
N ALA A 25 -0.84 1.80 -9.41
CA ALA A 25 -2.00 2.54 -9.90
C ALA A 25 -3.31 2.03 -9.26
N GLN A 26 -3.46 0.72 -9.10
CA GLN A 26 -4.65 0.14 -8.49
C GLN A 26 -4.82 0.58 -7.02
N LEU A 27 -3.74 0.57 -6.24
CA LEU A 27 -3.72 1.01 -4.86
C LEU A 27 -4.00 2.53 -4.76
N ALA A 28 -3.40 3.32 -5.66
CA ALA A 28 -3.67 4.76 -5.75
C ALA A 28 -5.14 5.05 -6.05
N TYR A 29 -5.76 4.28 -6.97
CA TYR A 29 -7.18 4.41 -7.28
C TYR A 29 -8.05 4.14 -6.05
N LEU A 30 -7.79 3.04 -5.33
CA LEU A 30 -8.54 2.70 -4.11
C LEU A 30 -8.41 3.80 -3.05
N ASN A 31 -7.22 4.40 -2.94
CA ASN A 31 -6.99 5.49 -1.99
C ASN A 31 -7.71 6.79 -2.38
N LEU A 32 -7.59 7.21 -3.65
CA LEU A 32 -8.23 8.41 -4.17
C LEU A 32 -9.77 8.32 -4.14
N LYS A 33 -10.34 7.12 -4.30
CA LYS A 33 -11.77 6.87 -4.16
C LYS A 33 -12.23 6.68 -2.71
N ASN A 34 -11.33 6.83 -1.74
CA ASN A 34 -11.56 6.61 -0.31
C ASN A 34 -12.02 5.19 0.04
N ILE A 35 -11.84 4.22 -0.86
CA ILE A 35 -12.10 2.80 -0.59
C ILE A 35 -11.06 2.29 0.42
N ALA A 36 -9.80 2.71 0.28
CA ALA A 36 -8.72 2.48 1.24
C ALA A 36 -8.21 3.79 1.83
N GLN A 37 -8.08 3.90 3.15
CA GLN A 37 -7.63 5.15 3.79
C GLN A 37 -6.10 5.31 3.80
N ILE A 38 -5.37 4.20 3.81
CA ILE A 38 -3.91 4.13 3.83
C ILE A 38 -3.49 3.02 2.87
N VAL A 39 -2.43 3.28 2.09
CA VAL A 39 -1.75 2.23 1.31
C VAL A 39 -0.47 1.82 2.01
N ILE A 40 -0.20 0.52 2.08
CA ILE A 40 1.04 -0.02 2.63
C ILE A 40 1.88 -0.53 1.45
N THR A 41 3.10 -0.01 1.30
CA THR A 41 4.03 -0.42 0.25
C THR A 41 5.45 -0.05 0.64
N GLU A 42 6.45 -0.70 0.04
CA GLU A 42 7.85 -0.24 0.04
C GLU A 42 8.20 0.54 -1.23
N ASP A 43 7.33 0.53 -2.23
CA ASP A 43 7.57 1.19 -3.50
C ASP A 43 7.26 2.69 -3.44
N SER A 44 8.31 3.51 -3.59
CA SER A 44 8.19 4.97 -3.55
C SER A 44 7.50 5.56 -4.78
N ASP A 45 7.43 4.83 -5.89
CA ASP A 45 6.80 5.31 -7.12
C ASP A 45 5.29 5.53 -6.94
N LEU A 46 4.69 4.84 -5.96
CA LEU A 46 3.31 5.04 -5.53
C LEU A 46 2.98 6.51 -5.19
N VAL A 47 3.96 7.28 -4.72
CA VAL A 47 3.78 8.72 -4.42
C VAL A 47 3.40 9.49 -5.69
N LEU A 48 3.91 9.11 -6.86
CA LEU A 48 3.73 9.81 -8.13
C LEU A 48 2.33 9.59 -8.74
N PHE A 49 1.66 8.50 -8.36
CA PHE A 49 0.27 8.22 -8.73
C PHE A 49 -0.75 9.08 -7.96
N GLY A 50 -0.32 9.78 -6.91
CA GLY A 50 -1.15 10.72 -6.16
C GLY A 50 -1.86 10.13 -4.95
N CYS A 51 -1.37 9.03 -4.39
CA CYS A 51 -1.81 8.53 -3.09
C CYS A 51 -1.77 9.63 -2.02
N THR A 52 -2.86 9.76 -1.28
CA THR A 52 -3.01 10.73 -0.19
C THR A 52 -2.23 10.33 1.06
N LYS A 53 -2.22 9.04 1.42
CA LYS A 53 -1.54 8.50 2.62
C LYS A 53 -0.90 7.16 2.32
N ILE A 54 0.41 7.08 2.53
CA ILE A 54 1.22 5.89 2.28
C ILE A 54 2.02 5.55 3.54
N LEU A 55 1.96 4.30 3.98
CA LEU A 55 2.74 3.76 5.08
C LEU A 55 3.88 2.91 4.51
N PHE A 56 5.10 3.44 4.58
CA PHE A 56 6.32 2.77 4.19
C PHE A 56 6.98 2.05 5.37
N LYS A 57 7.87 1.09 5.09
CA LYS A 57 8.72 0.41 6.07
C LYS A 57 7.93 -0.17 7.23
N MET A 58 6.79 -0.79 6.94
CA MET A 58 5.94 -1.35 7.99
C MET A 58 6.55 -2.66 8.50
N ASP A 59 6.92 -2.69 9.78
CA ASP A 59 7.42 -3.89 10.45
C ASP A 59 6.29 -4.85 10.87
N LEU A 60 6.66 -6.03 11.37
CA LEU A 60 5.70 -7.05 11.86
C LEU A 60 4.93 -6.62 13.11
N ALA A 61 5.42 -5.61 13.84
CA ALA A 61 4.73 -5.03 14.99
C ALA A 61 3.73 -3.93 14.57
N GLY A 62 3.73 -3.53 13.29
CA GLY A 62 2.86 -2.50 12.71
C GLY A 62 3.43 -1.08 12.80
N ASN A 63 4.70 -0.90 13.16
CA ASN A 63 5.36 0.40 13.11
C ASN A 63 5.82 0.68 11.69
N GLY A 64 5.71 1.93 11.22
CA GLY A 64 6.17 2.34 9.91
C GLY A 64 6.28 3.85 9.75
N LEU A 65 6.67 4.30 8.56
CA LEU A 65 6.80 5.70 8.18
C LEU A 65 5.59 6.15 7.36
N LEU A 66 4.73 6.95 7.97
CA LEU A 66 3.59 7.55 7.27
C LEU A 66 4.05 8.79 6.47
N VAL A 67 3.73 8.78 5.18
CA VAL A 67 3.92 9.91 4.26
C VAL A 67 2.55 10.38 3.78
N GLU A 68 2.27 11.66 3.99
CA GLU A 68 1.01 12.30 3.59
C GLU A 68 1.25 13.28 2.45
N GLN A 69 0.43 13.20 1.40
CA GLN A 69 0.57 13.99 0.18
C GLN A 69 0.58 15.49 0.46
N GLU A 70 -0.20 15.95 1.45
CA GLU A 70 -0.29 17.36 1.85
C GLU A 70 1.04 17.92 2.35
N HIS A 71 1.97 17.07 2.80
CA HIS A 71 3.29 17.45 3.31
C HIS A 71 4.42 17.34 2.27
N LEU A 72 4.14 16.90 1.04
CA LEU A 72 5.16 16.76 -0.02
C LEU A 72 5.82 18.09 -0.42
N HIS A 73 5.17 19.22 -0.15
CA HIS A 73 5.75 20.55 -0.35
C HIS A 73 7.08 20.76 0.41
N LEU A 74 7.24 20.08 1.55
CA LEU A 74 8.45 20.11 2.37
C LEU A 74 9.63 19.47 1.63
N ALA A 75 9.41 18.38 0.90
CA ALA A 75 10.45 17.71 0.11
C ALA A 75 10.96 18.59 -1.05
N MET A 76 10.10 19.48 -1.57
CA MET A 76 10.50 20.48 -2.57
C MET A 76 11.07 21.77 -1.95
N GLY A 77 11.10 21.90 -0.62
CA GLY A 77 11.53 23.14 0.05
C GLY A 77 10.62 24.34 -0.27
N THR A 78 9.32 24.09 -0.51
CA THR A 78 8.34 25.11 -0.88
C THR A 78 7.27 25.27 0.20
N ARG A 79 6.51 26.37 0.13
CA ARG A 79 5.34 26.57 0.99
C ARG A 79 4.13 25.85 0.38
N PRO A 80 3.14 25.43 1.19
CA PRO A 80 1.93 24.75 0.70
C PRO A 80 1.23 25.49 -0.45
N GLU A 81 1.18 26.83 -0.41
CA GLU A 81 0.45 27.63 -1.40
C GLU A 81 1.11 27.66 -2.78
N LYS A 82 2.40 27.30 -2.86
CA LYS A 82 3.16 27.22 -4.12
C LYS A 82 3.33 25.79 -4.61
N PHE A 83 2.86 24.81 -3.85
CA PHE A 83 2.98 23.42 -4.21
C PHE A 83 1.96 23.06 -5.29
N ASN A 84 2.43 22.30 -6.28
CA ASN A 84 1.58 21.68 -7.29
C ASN A 84 2.07 20.24 -7.44
N PHE A 85 1.14 19.29 -7.31
CA PHE A 85 1.45 17.88 -7.41
C PHE A 85 1.99 17.48 -8.80
N ASP A 86 1.53 18.11 -9.89
CA ASP A 86 2.10 17.90 -11.23
C ASP A 86 3.58 18.28 -11.27
N LYS A 87 3.97 19.39 -10.61
CA LYS A 87 5.38 19.79 -10.51
C LYS A 87 6.19 18.79 -9.70
N PHE A 88 5.64 18.25 -8.61
CA PHE A 88 6.29 17.20 -7.84
C PHE A 88 6.53 15.96 -8.72
N ARG A 89 5.51 15.49 -9.44
CA ARG A 89 5.64 14.37 -10.38
C ARG A 89 6.66 14.65 -11.48
N TYR A 90 6.65 15.84 -12.08
CA TYR A 90 7.63 16.23 -13.11
C TYR A 90 9.07 16.21 -12.59
N MET A 91 9.27 16.63 -11.34
CA MET A 91 10.57 16.55 -10.69
C MET A 91 11.04 15.08 -10.59
N CYS A 92 10.17 14.17 -10.16
CA CYS A 92 10.52 12.76 -10.02
C CYS A 92 10.77 12.07 -11.37
N ILE A 93 9.90 12.29 -12.37
CA ILE A 93 10.11 11.76 -13.73
C ILE A 93 11.45 12.26 -14.30
N LEU A 94 11.76 13.55 -14.13
CA LEU A 94 13.00 14.15 -14.63
C LEU A 94 14.25 13.61 -13.93
N SER A 95 14.13 13.19 -12.67
CA SER A 95 15.21 12.50 -11.95
C SER A 95 15.39 11.03 -12.34
N GLY A 96 14.50 10.50 -13.18
CA GLY A 96 14.47 9.10 -13.60
C GLY A 96 13.40 8.32 -12.87
N CYS A 97 12.66 7.51 -13.62
CA CYS A 97 11.67 6.55 -13.14
C CYS A 97 11.63 5.35 -14.10
N ASP A 98 10.84 4.33 -13.78
CA ASP A 98 10.73 3.12 -14.60
C ASP A 98 10.22 3.38 -16.03
N TYR A 99 9.43 4.43 -16.23
CA TYR A 99 8.92 4.81 -17.56
C TYR A 99 9.89 5.66 -18.39
N LEU A 100 10.83 6.35 -17.74
CA LEU A 100 11.75 7.27 -18.42
C LEU A 100 13.07 7.39 -17.66
N PRO A 101 14.20 6.97 -18.24
CA PRO A 101 15.51 7.19 -17.63
C PRO A 101 15.83 8.68 -17.50
N SER A 102 16.63 9.03 -16.50
CA SER A 102 17.06 10.41 -16.32
C SER A 102 18.02 10.87 -17.40
N LEU A 103 18.10 12.18 -17.59
CA LEU A 103 19.12 12.78 -18.42
C LEU A 103 20.50 12.72 -17.73
N PRO A 104 21.61 12.61 -18.49
CA PRO A 104 22.95 12.54 -17.91
C PRO A 104 23.24 13.69 -16.94
N GLY A 105 23.54 13.33 -15.69
CA GLY A 105 23.85 14.28 -14.63
C GLY A 105 22.63 15.07 -14.11
N ILE A 106 21.40 14.65 -14.40
CA ILE A 106 20.17 15.19 -13.82
C ILE A 106 19.61 14.20 -12.79
N GLY A 107 19.65 14.59 -11.52
CA GLY A 107 18.97 13.90 -10.42
C GLY A 107 18.00 14.83 -9.70
N LEU A 108 17.41 14.37 -8.59
CA LEU A 108 16.36 15.08 -7.84
C LEU A 108 16.69 16.55 -7.57
N SER A 109 17.88 16.87 -7.08
CA SER A 109 18.25 18.26 -6.75
C SER A 109 18.24 19.19 -7.97
N LYS A 110 18.69 18.72 -9.13
CA LYS A 110 18.70 19.52 -10.38
C LYS A 110 17.32 19.57 -11.01
N ALA A 111 16.58 18.47 -10.98
CA ALA A 111 15.20 18.40 -11.44
C ALA A 111 14.32 19.38 -10.63
N CYS A 112 14.39 19.32 -9.29
CA CYS A 112 13.68 20.23 -8.39
C CYS A 112 14.00 21.69 -8.68
N LYS A 113 15.30 22.03 -8.78
CA LYS A 113 15.76 23.38 -9.12
C LYS A 113 15.17 23.89 -10.44
N PHE A 114 15.10 23.04 -11.47
CA PHE A 114 14.53 23.40 -12.76
C PHE A 114 13.01 23.61 -12.67
N ILE A 115 12.28 22.66 -12.09
CA ILE A 115 10.81 22.69 -11.99
C ILE A 115 10.30 23.87 -11.14
N LEU A 116 11.02 24.21 -10.08
CA LEU A 116 10.66 25.36 -9.23
C LEU A 116 10.95 26.71 -9.90
N ARG A 117 11.93 26.78 -10.82
CA ARG A 117 12.31 28.02 -11.52
C ARG A 117 11.54 28.25 -12.80
N THR A 118 11.08 27.20 -13.47
CA THR A 118 10.31 27.35 -14.70
C THR A 118 8.95 27.99 -14.41
N ALA A 119 8.67 29.10 -15.09
CA ALA A 119 7.37 29.73 -15.13
C ALA A 119 6.49 29.18 -16.27
N ASP A 120 7.05 28.36 -17.14
CA ASP A 120 6.31 27.77 -18.26
C ASP A 120 5.40 26.65 -17.77
N THR A 121 4.13 26.76 -18.16
CA THR A 121 3.08 25.78 -17.85
C THR A 121 3.16 24.55 -18.76
N ASP A 122 3.74 24.69 -19.96
CA ASP A 122 3.96 23.58 -20.87
C ASP A 122 5.32 22.94 -20.57
N ILE A 123 5.28 21.77 -19.95
CA ILE A 123 6.49 21.03 -19.56
C ILE A 123 7.32 20.60 -20.77
N HIS A 124 6.69 20.26 -21.90
CA HIS A 124 7.40 19.87 -23.13
C HIS A 124 8.22 21.04 -23.67
N ARG A 125 7.62 22.24 -23.72
CA ARG A 125 8.34 23.45 -24.09
C ARG A 125 9.39 23.82 -23.04
N ALA A 126 9.08 23.72 -21.75
CA ALA A 126 10.01 24.03 -20.67
C ALA A 126 11.31 23.22 -20.77
N LEU A 127 11.20 21.91 -21.02
CA LEU A 127 12.34 20.98 -21.07
C LEU A 127 13.39 21.36 -22.12
N SER A 128 13.00 22.02 -23.22
CA SER A 128 13.95 22.53 -24.23
C SER A 128 14.94 23.57 -23.66
N ARG A 129 14.57 24.25 -22.58
CA ARG A 129 15.38 25.28 -21.91
C ARG A 129 16.09 24.76 -20.66
N LEU A 130 15.99 23.46 -20.36
CA LEU A 130 16.63 22.84 -19.20
C LEU A 130 18.15 23.03 -19.19
N PRO A 131 18.90 22.82 -20.31
CA PRO A 131 20.35 23.03 -20.34
C PRO A 131 20.75 24.46 -19.96
N ALA A 132 20.00 25.46 -20.44
CA ALA A 132 20.24 26.86 -20.13
C ALA A 132 19.95 27.20 -18.66
N HIS A 133 18.85 26.69 -18.08
CA HIS A 133 18.49 26.92 -16.67
C HIS A 133 19.49 26.34 -15.67
N LEU A 134 20.13 25.23 -16.05
CA LEU A 134 21.08 24.51 -15.20
C LEU A 134 22.54 24.79 -15.54
N ASN A 135 22.82 25.68 -16.50
CA ASN A 135 24.17 25.98 -17.01
C ASN A 135 24.92 24.73 -17.49
N MET A 136 24.22 23.77 -18.11
CA MET A 136 24.76 22.51 -18.62
C MET A 136 24.85 22.53 -20.16
N LYS A 137 25.83 23.24 -20.71
CA LYS A 137 25.95 23.48 -22.17
C LYS A 137 26.10 22.22 -23.02
N SER A 138 26.65 21.13 -22.45
CA SER A 138 26.83 19.85 -23.14
C SER A 138 25.60 18.94 -23.08
N LEU A 139 24.56 19.32 -22.33
CA LEU A 139 23.38 18.50 -22.17
C LEU A 139 22.42 18.72 -23.34
N THR A 140 22.16 17.66 -24.10
CA THR A 140 21.16 17.66 -25.16
C THR A 140 19.86 17.08 -24.65
N VAL A 141 18.76 17.82 -24.84
CA VAL A 141 17.39 17.33 -24.57
C VAL A 141 16.70 17.15 -25.91
N SER A 142 16.65 15.90 -26.39
CA SER A 142 16.04 15.58 -27.69
C SER A 142 14.53 15.82 -27.68
N GLU A 143 13.93 15.93 -28.86
CA GLU A 143 12.48 15.94 -29.01
C GLU A 143 11.86 14.61 -28.53
N ASP A 144 12.52 13.48 -28.84
CA ASP A 144 12.09 12.17 -28.37
C ASP A 144 12.03 12.09 -26.85
N TYR A 145 13.05 12.59 -26.12
CA TYR A 145 13.03 12.59 -24.67
C TYR A 145 11.81 13.36 -24.12
N ARG A 146 11.49 14.52 -24.72
CA ARG A 146 10.35 15.34 -24.32
C ARG A 146 9.01 14.67 -24.61
N ASN A 147 8.91 13.94 -25.73
CA ASN A 147 7.73 13.16 -26.06
C ASN A 147 7.53 12.00 -25.08
N HIS A 148 8.60 11.24 -24.77
CA HIS A 148 8.54 10.16 -23.78
C HIS A 148 8.28 10.66 -22.36
N PHE A 149 8.71 11.89 -22.03
CA PHE A 149 8.34 12.53 -20.78
C PHE A 149 6.83 12.70 -20.62
N LEU A 150 6.13 13.10 -21.68
CA LEU A 150 4.66 13.20 -21.66
C LEU A 150 4.00 11.82 -21.54
N LEU A 151 4.58 10.78 -22.15
CA LEU A 151 4.10 9.40 -21.99
C LEU A 151 4.30 8.88 -20.56
N ALA A 152 5.44 9.19 -19.93
CA ALA A 152 5.70 8.85 -18.54
C ALA A 152 4.71 9.54 -17.58
N ASP A 153 4.46 10.85 -17.78
CA ASP A 153 3.45 11.57 -17.00
C ASP A 153 2.05 10.97 -17.20
N ALA A 154 1.72 10.61 -18.45
CA ALA A 154 0.46 9.96 -18.76
C ALA A 154 0.29 8.58 -18.11
N ALA A 155 1.35 7.78 -18.02
CA ALA A 155 1.33 6.50 -17.31
C ALA A 155 0.92 6.71 -15.84
N PHE A 156 1.59 7.61 -15.12
CA PHE A 156 1.23 7.93 -13.73
C PHE A 156 -0.17 8.53 -13.56
N LYS A 157 -0.72 9.21 -14.58
CA LYS A 157 -2.05 9.84 -14.49
C LYS A 157 -3.18 8.92 -14.88
N TYR A 158 -2.98 8.12 -15.90
CA TYR A 158 -4.07 7.48 -16.64
C TYR A 158 -3.91 5.97 -16.75
N GLN A 159 -2.98 5.34 -16.03
CA GLN A 159 -2.89 3.88 -16.08
C GLN A 159 -4.24 3.21 -15.81
N LEU A 160 -4.56 2.17 -16.57
CA LEU A 160 -5.79 1.43 -16.40
C LEU A 160 -5.78 0.67 -15.07
N VAL A 161 -6.91 0.77 -14.36
CA VAL A 161 -7.17 0.17 -13.05
C VAL A 161 -8.57 -0.45 -13.06
N PHE A 162 -8.83 -1.35 -12.12
CA PHE A 162 -10.12 -1.97 -11.95
C PHE A 162 -10.93 -1.27 -10.86
N ASP A 163 -12.14 -0.83 -11.17
CA ASP A 163 -13.08 -0.31 -10.18
C ASP A 163 -13.91 -1.45 -9.59
N PRO A 164 -13.70 -1.84 -8.31
CA PRO A 164 -14.44 -2.95 -7.70
C PRO A 164 -15.93 -2.65 -7.49
N LEU A 165 -16.32 -1.37 -7.43
CA LEU A 165 -17.70 -0.98 -7.18
C LEU A 165 -18.56 -1.07 -8.44
N SER A 166 -18.05 -0.54 -9.57
CA SER A 166 -18.72 -0.67 -10.88
C SER A 166 -18.30 -1.91 -11.68
N ARG A 167 -17.39 -2.71 -11.14
CA ARG A 167 -16.85 -3.97 -11.70
C ARG A 167 -16.38 -3.82 -13.16
N ARG A 168 -15.64 -2.76 -13.43
CA ARG A 168 -15.14 -2.45 -14.79
C ARG A 168 -13.75 -1.84 -14.75
N LEU A 169 -13.09 -1.92 -15.90
CA LEU A 169 -11.82 -1.26 -16.13
C LEU A 169 -12.04 0.25 -16.37
N VAL A 170 -11.26 1.08 -15.70
CA VAL A 170 -11.30 2.55 -15.78
C VAL A 170 -9.88 3.11 -15.78
N HIS A 171 -9.69 4.37 -16.17
CA HIS A 171 -8.42 5.06 -15.96
C HIS A 171 -8.32 5.56 -14.51
N LEU A 172 -7.09 5.59 -13.96
CA LEU A 172 -6.82 6.12 -12.61
C LEU A 172 -7.41 7.53 -12.42
N ASN A 173 -7.16 8.43 -13.37
CA ASN A 173 -7.81 9.73 -13.50
C ASN A 173 -8.54 9.83 -14.83
N GLU A 174 -9.57 10.69 -14.90
CA GLU A 174 -10.27 10.94 -16.16
C GLU A 174 -9.31 11.55 -17.20
N PRO A 175 -9.14 10.94 -18.38
CA PRO A 175 -8.17 11.41 -19.36
C PRO A 175 -8.62 12.74 -19.96
N GLN A 176 -7.77 13.75 -19.84
CA GLN A 176 -7.92 15.05 -20.50
C GLN A 176 -6.90 15.12 -21.65
N GLY A 177 -7.19 14.48 -22.79
CA GLY A 177 -6.21 14.37 -23.88
C GLY A 177 -6.67 13.56 -25.10
N SER A 178 -5.73 13.32 -26.02
CA SER A 178 -5.94 12.56 -27.26
C SER A 178 -5.78 11.04 -27.04
N GLU A 179 -6.47 10.23 -27.83
CA GLU A 179 -6.56 8.75 -27.72
C GLU A 179 -5.18 8.03 -27.70
N LYS A 180 -4.14 8.62 -28.31
CA LYS A 180 -2.80 8.02 -28.34
C LYS A 180 -2.14 7.91 -26.95
N VAL A 181 -2.47 8.84 -26.06
CA VAL A 181 -1.91 8.90 -24.71
C VAL A 181 -2.53 7.84 -23.81
N THR A 182 -3.81 7.54 -24.03
CA THR A 182 -4.53 6.50 -23.28
C THR A 182 -4.09 5.08 -23.66
N ASP A 183 -3.71 4.84 -24.92
CA ASP A 183 -3.22 3.53 -25.36
C ASP A 183 -1.89 3.14 -24.69
N TYR A 184 -1.01 4.12 -24.42
CA TYR A 184 0.24 3.88 -23.70
C TYR A 184 0.00 3.52 -22.23
N ALA A 185 -1.09 4.04 -21.64
CA ALA A 185 -1.47 3.82 -20.25
C ALA A 185 -2.22 2.48 -20.03
N GLY A 186 -2.33 1.66 -21.07
CA GLY A 186 -2.93 0.33 -21.01
C GLY A 186 -3.98 0.13 -22.09
N LYS A 187 -4.21 -1.14 -22.45
CA LYS A 187 -5.23 -1.54 -23.41
C LYS A 187 -6.50 -1.95 -22.68
N MET A 188 -7.64 -1.47 -23.17
CA MET A 188 -8.93 -1.87 -22.61
C MET A 188 -9.16 -3.37 -22.83
N LEU A 189 -9.50 -4.07 -21.75
CA LEU A 189 -9.93 -5.45 -21.79
C LEU A 189 -11.46 -5.53 -21.86
N PRO A 190 -12.04 -6.58 -22.46
CA PRO A 190 -13.47 -6.85 -22.35
C PRO A 190 -13.91 -6.91 -20.89
N SER A 191 -15.09 -6.39 -20.58
CA SER A 191 -15.55 -6.22 -19.19
C SER A 191 -15.55 -7.53 -18.38
N ASP A 192 -15.96 -8.64 -18.99
CA ASP A 192 -15.92 -9.96 -18.33
C ASP A 192 -14.48 -10.42 -18.07
N THR A 193 -13.59 -10.29 -19.06
CA THR A 193 -12.17 -10.62 -18.89
C THR A 193 -11.52 -9.79 -17.78
N ALA A 194 -11.77 -8.47 -17.76
CA ALA A 194 -11.26 -7.59 -16.72
C ALA A 194 -11.78 -7.98 -15.34
N TYR A 195 -13.08 -8.33 -15.24
CA TYR A 195 -13.68 -8.77 -13.98
C TYR A 195 -13.09 -10.10 -13.49
N GLN A 196 -13.01 -11.11 -14.36
CA GLN A 196 -12.42 -12.41 -14.00
C GLN A 196 -10.93 -12.29 -13.66
N LEU A 197 -10.20 -11.40 -14.36
CA LEU A 197 -8.82 -11.08 -14.02
C LEU A 197 -8.74 -10.46 -12.63
N ALA A 198 -9.55 -9.43 -12.32
CA ALA A 198 -9.57 -8.77 -11.02
C ALA A 198 -9.92 -9.71 -9.87
N LEU A 199 -10.79 -10.69 -10.12
CA LEU A 199 -11.08 -11.79 -9.21
C LEU A 199 -9.95 -12.83 -9.11
N GLY A 200 -8.83 -12.71 -9.82
CA GLY A 200 -7.76 -13.71 -9.81
C GLY A 200 -8.15 -15.06 -10.42
N ASN A 201 -9.25 -15.11 -11.19
CA ASN A 201 -9.70 -16.33 -11.89
C ASN A 201 -8.91 -16.57 -13.18
N LEU A 202 -8.25 -15.54 -13.71
CA LEU A 202 -7.42 -15.61 -14.90
C LEU A 202 -5.94 -15.45 -14.56
N ASN A 203 -5.08 -16.14 -15.30
CA ASN A 203 -3.64 -15.88 -15.29
C ASN A 203 -3.38 -14.49 -15.93
N PRO A 204 -2.65 -13.57 -15.26
CA PRO A 204 -2.43 -12.21 -15.78
C PRO A 204 -1.68 -12.14 -17.11
N PHE A 205 -0.87 -13.14 -17.45
CA PHE A 205 -0.06 -13.16 -18.66
C PHE A 205 -0.74 -13.91 -19.81
N THR A 206 -1.40 -15.03 -19.52
CA THR A 206 -2.02 -15.88 -20.55
C THR A 206 -3.52 -15.69 -20.71
N LEU A 207 -4.18 -15.02 -19.76
CA LEU A 207 -5.63 -14.87 -19.65
C LEU A 207 -6.42 -16.19 -19.62
N GLN A 208 -5.72 -17.31 -19.38
CA GLN A 208 -6.35 -18.61 -19.21
C GLN A 208 -6.94 -18.72 -17.81
N LYS A 209 -8.07 -19.43 -17.70
CA LYS A 209 -8.74 -19.68 -16.43
C LYS A 209 -7.87 -20.56 -15.52
N VAL A 210 -7.67 -20.14 -14.29
CA VAL A 210 -6.90 -20.83 -13.23
C VAL A 210 -7.69 -21.06 -11.95
N ASP A 211 -8.78 -20.31 -11.76
CA ASP A 211 -9.67 -20.38 -10.59
C ASP A 211 -11.11 -20.03 -11.01
N ASP A 212 -12.09 -20.21 -10.13
CA ASP A 212 -13.51 -19.98 -10.41
C ASP A 212 -14.27 -19.28 -9.28
N PHE A 213 -13.57 -18.47 -8.50
CA PHE A 213 -14.14 -17.71 -7.40
C PHE A 213 -15.26 -16.76 -7.87
N ASN A 214 -16.40 -16.80 -7.18
CA ASN A 214 -17.51 -15.91 -7.43
C ASN A 214 -17.96 -15.24 -6.11
N PRO A 215 -17.71 -13.94 -5.91
CA PRO A 215 -18.04 -13.26 -4.66
C PRO A 215 -19.56 -13.15 -4.40
N ASP A 216 -20.40 -13.25 -5.42
CA ASP A 216 -21.87 -13.15 -5.27
C ASP A 216 -22.50 -14.47 -4.78
N MET A 217 -21.83 -15.60 -5.02
CA MET A 217 -22.30 -16.92 -4.60
C MET A 217 -21.79 -17.33 -3.22
N VAL A 218 -20.76 -16.66 -2.71
CA VAL A 218 -20.29 -16.87 -1.34
C VAL A 218 -21.36 -16.30 -0.41
N GLN A 219 -22.28 -17.17 0.04
CA GLN A 219 -23.17 -16.85 1.14
C GLN A 219 -22.33 -16.21 2.24
N GLN A 220 -22.66 -14.96 2.57
CA GLN A 220 -21.99 -14.22 3.63
C GLN A 220 -21.84 -15.17 4.81
N ARG A 221 -20.60 -15.54 5.14
CA ARG A 221 -20.28 -16.39 6.30
C ARG A 221 -20.52 -15.59 7.58
N GLN A 222 -21.73 -15.07 7.74
CA GLN A 222 -22.23 -14.50 8.96
C GLN A 222 -22.35 -15.66 9.94
N ASN A 223 -21.59 -15.57 11.03
CA ASN A 223 -21.59 -16.47 12.18
C ASN A 223 -20.75 -17.75 12.10
N VAL A 224 -19.50 -17.69 11.63
CA VAL A 224 -18.49 -18.62 12.16
C VAL A 224 -18.09 -18.14 13.56
N LYS A 225 -18.83 -18.59 14.59
CA LYS A 225 -18.38 -18.45 15.99
C LYS A 225 -17.19 -19.37 16.19
N THR A 226 -15.97 -18.83 16.16
CA THR A 226 -14.78 -19.59 16.50
C THR A 226 -14.69 -19.72 18.02
N ASN A 227 -15.06 -20.89 18.55
CA ASN A 227 -14.93 -21.22 19.98
C ASN A 227 -13.50 -21.67 20.36
N SER A 228 -12.49 -21.37 19.54
CA SER A 228 -11.14 -21.91 19.70
C SER A 228 -10.09 -20.83 19.48
N TRP A 229 -9.19 -20.70 20.46
CA TRP A 229 -7.98 -19.87 20.39
C TRP A 229 -7.05 -20.27 19.21
N ASN A 230 -7.24 -21.45 18.63
CA ASN A 230 -6.45 -21.98 17.51
C ASN A 230 -7.13 -21.88 16.14
N GLN A 231 -8.33 -21.31 16.03
CA GLN A 231 -8.99 -21.12 14.73
C GLN A 231 -8.70 -19.73 14.16
N LEU A 232 -8.14 -19.73 12.94
CA LEU A 232 -7.76 -18.56 12.16
C LEU A 232 -8.94 -17.57 12.08
N SER A 233 -8.76 -16.40 12.70
CA SER A 233 -9.78 -15.36 12.82
C SER A 233 -10.24 -14.86 11.45
N VAL A 234 -11.55 -14.89 11.21
CA VAL A 234 -12.17 -14.29 10.02
C VAL A 234 -12.36 -12.80 10.27
N ALA A 235 -11.91 -11.94 9.36
CA ALA A 235 -12.02 -10.50 9.50
C ALA A 235 -13.50 -10.05 9.53
N PRO A 236 -13.94 -9.23 10.50
CA PRO A 236 -15.35 -8.92 10.68
C PRO A 236 -15.90 -7.80 9.78
N HIS A 237 -15.28 -7.53 8.63
CA HIS A 237 -15.71 -6.45 7.72
C HIS A 237 -16.62 -6.94 6.59
N ALA A 238 -17.41 -6.02 6.03
CA ALA A 238 -18.12 -6.26 4.78
C ALA A 238 -17.10 -6.37 3.63
N SER A 239 -17.30 -7.35 2.74
CA SER A 239 -16.42 -7.51 1.57
C SER A 239 -16.70 -6.40 0.54
N ILE A 240 -15.65 -5.85 -0.07
CA ILE A 240 -15.73 -4.85 -1.14
C ILE A 240 -16.54 -5.34 -2.35
N TRP A 241 -16.64 -6.66 -2.53
CA TRP A 241 -17.36 -7.28 -3.63
C TRP A 241 -18.86 -7.36 -3.39
N SER A 242 -19.32 -7.11 -2.16
CA SER A 242 -20.73 -7.21 -1.79
C SER A 242 -21.55 -6.10 -2.45
N GLN A 243 -22.73 -6.42 -2.99
CA GLN A 243 -23.63 -5.43 -3.63
C GLN A 243 -24.04 -4.28 -2.68
N GLY A 244 -24.09 -4.53 -1.38
CA GLY A 244 -24.41 -3.54 -0.35
C GLY A 244 -23.19 -2.79 0.22
N TYR A 245 -21.99 -3.01 -0.32
CA TYR A 245 -20.79 -2.32 0.17
C TYR A 245 -20.92 -0.81 -0.03
N LYS A 246 -20.64 -0.07 1.03
CA LYS A 246 -20.59 1.39 1.02
C LYS A 246 -19.21 1.83 1.45
N VAL A 247 -18.62 2.72 0.67
CA VAL A 247 -17.36 3.36 1.03
C VAL A 247 -17.54 4.03 2.40
N PRO A 248 -16.71 3.70 3.40
CA PRO A 248 -16.81 4.31 4.72
C PRO A 248 -16.71 5.83 4.59
N SER A 249 -17.67 6.53 5.18
CA SER A 249 -17.58 7.99 5.30
C SER A 249 -16.39 8.32 6.19
N VAL A 250 -15.47 9.16 5.72
CA VAL A 250 -14.36 9.66 6.54
C VAL A 250 -14.96 10.50 7.67
N CYS A 251 -15.23 9.87 8.81
CA CYS A 251 -15.53 10.58 10.03
C CYS A 251 -14.19 11.02 10.59
N LEU A 252 -13.77 12.25 10.28
CA LEU A 252 -12.70 12.91 11.03
C LEU A 252 -13.17 12.95 12.48
N LYS A 253 -12.70 12.00 13.30
CA LYS A 253 -12.82 12.15 14.75
C LYS A 253 -12.08 13.46 15.05
N GLN A 254 -12.81 14.46 15.51
CA GLN A 254 -12.23 15.71 16.00
C GLN A 254 -11.08 15.36 16.95
N ASP A 255 -9.96 16.09 16.87
CA ASP A 255 -8.86 15.91 17.80
C ASP A 255 -9.46 15.88 19.23
N PRO A 256 -9.21 14.85 20.06
CA PRO A 256 -9.69 14.82 21.44
C PRO A 256 -9.31 16.07 22.26
N ARG A 257 -8.32 16.85 21.80
CA ARG A 257 -7.90 18.14 22.35
C ARG A 257 -8.73 19.33 21.85
N GLN A 258 -9.44 19.21 20.75
CA GLN A 258 -10.39 20.19 20.19
C GLN A 258 -11.84 19.86 20.59
N VAL A 259 -12.06 19.58 21.87
CA VAL A 259 -13.41 19.41 22.41
C VAL A 259 -13.83 20.71 23.07
N ASP A 260 -14.82 21.42 22.50
CA ASP A 260 -15.55 22.48 23.20
C ASP A 260 -16.28 21.84 24.38
N ARG A 261 -15.66 21.86 25.56
CA ARG A 261 -16.30 21.37 26.78
C ARG A 261 -17.32 22.42 27.22
N PRO A 262 -18.62 22.09 27.31
CA PRO A 262 -19.59 23.03 27.86
C PRO A 262 -19.17 23.39 29.30
N SER A 263 -19.01 24.69 29.55
CA SER A 263 -18.63 25.20 30.88
C SER A 263 -19.69 24.82 31.92
N THR A 264 -19.24 24.31 33.06
CA THR A 264 -20.08 24.04 34.24
C THR A 264 -20.22 25.24 35.16
N LYS A 265 -19.66 26.42 34.79
CA LYS A 265 -19.76 27.64 35.60
C LYS A 265 -21.23 28.02 35.80
N GLY A 266 -21.70 27.91 37.04
CA GLY A 266 -23.09 28.22 37.44
C GLY A 266 -24.06 27.03 37.47
N LYS A 267 -23.62 25.79 37.19
CA LYS A 267 -24.47 24.59 37.27
C LYS A 267 -24.10 23.74 38.50
N LEU A 268 -25.06 23.54 39.41
CA LEU A 268 -24.96 22.58 40.52
C LEU A 268 -25.13 21.15 39.99
N LEU A 269 -24.06 20.38 39.96
CA LEU A 269 -24.07 18.96 39.62
C LEU A 269 -23.88 18.14 40.91
N LYS A 270 -24.91 17.38 41.31
CA LYS A 270 -24.76 16.31 42.31
C LYS A 270 -24.13 15.11 41.63
N LYS A 271 -22.90 14.78 42.03
CA LYS A 271 -22.21 13.57 41.59
C LYS A 271 -22.20 12.59 42.76
N GLU A 272 -22.90 11.47 42.61
CA GLU A 272 -22.67 10.32 43.50
C GLU A 272 -21.37 9.63 43.07
N VAL A 273 -20.48 9.42 44.04
CA VAL A 273 -19.16 8.83 43.80
C VAL A 273 -19.11 7.48 44.51
N SER A 274 -19.07 6.40 43.73
CA SER A 274 -18.68 5.08 44.22
C SER A 274 -17.15 4.95 44.14
N PHE A 275 -16.50 4.72 45.28
CA PHE A 275 -15.05 4.53 45.34
C PHE A 275 -14.66 3.17 44.76
N VAL A 276 -13.92 3.17 43.65
CA VAL A 276 -13.20 1.99 43.15
C VAL A 276 -11.71 2.31 43.22
N THR A 277 -10.98 1.59 44.07
CA THR A 277 -9.52 1.66 44.21
C THR A 277 -8.86 1.12 42.94
N GLN A 278 -8.14 1.97 42.20
CA GLN A 278 -7.30 1.56 41.08
C GLN A 278 -5.84 1.35 41.53
N SER A 279 -5.28 0.21 41.14
CA SER A 279 -3.86 -0.13 41.26
C SER A 279 -3.05 0.56 40.16
N LYS A 280 -1.91 1.16 40.53
CA LYS A 280 -0.96 1.86 39.64
C LYS A 280 -0.31 0.86 38.65
N ARG A 281 -0.24 1.24 37.36
CA ARG A 281 0.72 0.66 36.41
C ARG A 281 1.82 1.68 36.13
N HIS A 282 3.06 1.22 36.23
CA HIS A 282 4.28 1.97 35.90
C HIS A 282 4.44 2.09 34.38
N HIS A 283 5.04 3.19 33.96
CA HIS A 283 5.38 3.56 32.59
C HIS A 283 6.90 3.67 32.54
N ASP A 284 7.55 2.92 31.65
CA ASP A 284 8.98 3.08 31.35
C ASP A 284 9.15 3.30 29.85
N ASP A 285 9.78 4.44 29.52
CA ASP A 285 10.28 4.83 28.21
C ASP A 285 11.61 4.13 27.91
N VAL A 286 11.85 3.69 26.68
CA VAL A 286 13.20 3.40 26.17
C VAL A 286 13.33 3.86 24.73
N SER A 287 14.41 4.60 24.50
CA SER A 287 14.87 5.26 23.27
C SER A 287 15.85 4.41 22.43
N ASP A 288 15.95 4.83 21.16
CA ASP A 288 17.10 4.81 20.24
C ASP A 288 17.44 3.59 19.35
N THR A 289 17.28 3.86 18.04
CA THR A 289 18.14 3.61 16.85
C THR A 289 18.96 2.31 16.71
N CYS A 290 18.85 1.66 15.53
CA CYS A 290 19.91 0.83 14.93
C CYS A 290 19.78 0.78 13.37
N PRO A 291 20.88 0.63 12.59
CA PRO A 291 20.95 0.97 11.15
C PRO A 291 20.75 -0.20 10.14
N ASP A 292 20.75 0.22 8.86
CA ASP A 292 20.19 -0.34 7.60
C ASP A 292 20.76 -1.64 6.98
N GLU A 293 21.45 -2.55 7.69
CA GLU A 293 21.97 -3.79 7.09
C GLU A 293 21.49 -5.07 7.78
N ASP A 294 20.18 -5.36 7.74
CA ASP A 294 19.67 -6.72 7.97
C ASP A 294 18.26 -6.98 7.39
N LEU A 295 17.92 -6.34 6.26
CA LEU A 295 16.55 -6.28 5.74
C LEU A 295 16.03 -7.57 5.06
N THR A 296 16.90 -8.51 4.70
CA THR A 296 16.49 -9.75 4.01
C THR A 296 16.52 -10.98 4.92
N SER A 297 17.30 -10.96 6.01
CA SER A 297 17.40 -12.10 6.93
C SER A 297 16.17 -12.24 7.83
N MET A 298 15.53 -11.13 8.21
CA MET A 298 14.36 -11.12 9.10
C MET A 298 13.13 -11.84 8.52
N TYR A 299 13.02 -11.96 7.19
CA TYR A 299 11.89 -12.61 6.55
C TYR A 299 12.12 -14.11 6.23
N PHE A 300 13.35 -14.62 6.38
CA PHE A 300 13.71 -15.97 5.93
C PHE A 300 13.95 -17.00 7.05
N ASP A 301 14.08 -16.60 8.32
CA ASP A 301 14.34 -17.57 9.39
C ASP A 301 13.04 -18.15 9.98
N MET A 302 12.45 -19.06 9.21
CA MET A 302 11.47 -20.04 9.70
C MET A 302 12.12 -21.42 9.68
N SER A 303 13.18 -21.60 10.47
CA SER A 303 13.71 -22.92 10.78
C SER A 303 13.05 -23.50 12.05
N VAL A 304 12.12 -24.42 11.80
CA VAL A 304 11.52 -25.45 12.67
C VAL A 304 12.05 -25.51 14.11
N HIS A 305 11.28 -24.98 15.08
CA HIS A 305 11.45 -25.36 16.49
C HIS A 305 10.65 -26.64 16.79
N GLU A 306 11.37 -27.76 16.93
CA GLU A 306 10.87 -28.99 17.56
C GLU A 306 10.37 -28.73 18.99
N GLU A 307 9.23 -29.33 19.34
CA GLU A 307 8.65 -29.26 20.69
C GLU A 307 9.57 -29.87 21.76
N PRO A 308 9.67 -29.28 22.97
CA PRO A 308 10.44 -29.87 24.05
C PRO A 308 9.70 -31.06 24.67
N ARG A 309 10.27 -32.25 24.49
CA ARG A 309 9.87 -33.49 25.19
C ARG A 309 9.92 -33.29 26.71
N LYS A 310 8.77 -33.50 27.36
CA LYS A 310 8.63 -33.56 28.83
C LYS A 310 9.54 -34.64 29.43
N ARG A 311 10.50 -34.23 30.26
CA ARG A 311 11.26 -35.12 31.15
C ARG A 311 10.31 -35.76 32.16
N ARG A 312 10.08 -37.08 32.06
CA ARG A 312 9.55 -37.90 33.17
C ARG A 312 10.72 -38.36 34.03
N ARG A 313 10.53 -38.22 35.35
CA ARG A 313 11.45 -38.65 36.41
C ARG A 313 11.72 -40.15 36.30
N SER A 314 12.99 -40.50 36.43
CA SER A 314 13.50 -41.83 36.71
C SER A 314 13.14 -42.25 38.13
N ASP A 315 12.45 -43.38 38.28
CA ASP A 315 12.55 -44.23 39.46
C ASP A 315 13.11 -45.58 39.00
N SER A 316 14.14 -46.00 39.71
CA SER A 316 14.91 -47.24 39.56
C SER A 316 14.10 -48.45 40.02
N CYS A 317 14.18 -49.56 39.28
CA CYS A 317 14.12 -50.91 39.84
C CYS A 317 14.89 -51.89 38.95
N GLU A 318 15.63 -52.74 39.66
CA GLU A 318 16.62 -53.73 39.28
C GLU A 318 16.06 -55.00 38.59
N LEU A 319 16.98 -55.68 37.86
CA LEU A 319 17.12 -57.13 37.61
C LEU A 319 16.13 -57.85 36.66
N ASP A 320 16.62 -58.32 35.51
CA ASP A 320 17.10 -59.72 35.32
C ASP A 320 17.46 -60.00 33.83
N GLU A 321 18.68 -60.47 33.60
CA GLU A 321 19.09 -61.28 32.44
C GLU A 321 18.61 -62.74 32.68
N PRO A 322 18.38 -63.61 31.66
CA PRO A 322 19.50 -64.11 30.85
C PRO A 322 19.18 -64.68 29.43
N GLU A 323 20.28 -65.12 28.80
CA GLU A 323 20.45 -66.20 27.80
C GLU A 323 19.97 -65.97 26.35
N VAL A 324 20.88 -65.78 25.39
CA VAL A 324 21.67 -66.80 24.64
C VAL A 324 20.79 -67.60 23.68
N GLU A 325 20.94 -67.35 22.38
CA GLU A 325 21.29 -68.39 21.41
C GLU A 325 21.78 -67.77 20.09
N LYS A 326 22.99 -68.18 19.69
CA LYS A 326 23.53 -68.06 18.34
C LYS A 326 23.02 -69.27 17.57
N GLU A 327 22.62 -69.10 16.31
CA GLU A 327 23.05 -70.02 15.25
C GLU A 327 22.73 -69.45 13.85
N ASN A 328 23.82 -69.41 13.05
CA ASN A 328 23.94 -69.43 11.59
C ASN A 328 23.23 -68.38 10.73
#